data_AF-A0A916EY63-F1
#
_entry.id   AF-A0A916EY63-F1
#
_cell.length_a   1.000
_cell.length_b   1.000
_cell.length_c   1.000
_cell.angle_alpha   90.00
_cell.angle_beta   90.00
_cell.angle_gamma   90.00
#
_symmetry.space_group_name_H-M   'P 1'
#
loop_
_entity.id
_entity.type
_entity.pdbx_description
1 polymer ?
#
loop_
_entity_poly.entity_id
_entity_poly.type
_entity_poly.pdbx_seq_one_letter_code
_entity_poly.pdbx_strand_id
1 'polypeptide(L)'
;MGIWSSICSGVSSVCSVISSAVSAVGSKVADVATSIANLGLEMANKVGEAIHKVGVALGILQPEDKLQELGEKAMLSEKKPEDFDTISDYIDHLKNDVPIDKEKLASLDEKELLARSLIGAAITLKGINEKLDTIVTPEFMSIVTKQELETKAIIATIEAYKENKFNTSDYALYVNDGLSVDESDKHCSVLVSTYQKLEPELSIDQIEDKVMGLKI
;
A
#
# COMPACT_ATOMS: atom_id res chain seq x y z
N MET A 1 -7.56 -16.91 30.25
CA MET A 1 -6.27 -16.25 30.58
C MET A 1 -5.50 -16.09 29.29
N GLY A 2 -4.97 -14.88 29.05
CA GLY A 2 -3.79 -14.66 28.24
C GLY A 2 -3.98 -14.63 26.72
N ILE A 3 -4.44 -13.50 26.18
CA ILE A 3 -4.14 -13.14 24.79
C ILE A 3 -4.21 -11.61 24.66
N TRP A 4 -3.09 -10.97 24.25
CA TRP A 4 -2.97 -9.60 23.70
C TRP A 4 -2.72 -8.35 24.57
N SER A 5 -2.24 -8.42 25.81
CA SER A 5 -1.99 -7.17 26.58
C SER A 5 -0.61 -6.50 26.38
N SER A 6 0.29 -7.02 25.53
CA SER A 6 1.67 -6.50 25.47
C SER A 6 2.19 -6.07 24.08
N ILE A 7 1.33 -6.07 23.04
CA ILE A 7 1.65 -5.47 21.72
C ILE A 7 0.97 -4.09 21.53
N CYS A 8 0.12 -3.67 22.48
CA CYS A 8 -0.98 -2.74 22.21
C CYS A 8 -0.80 -1.25 22.60
N SER A 9 0.38 -0.77 23.00
CA SER A 9 0.52 0.67 23.32
C SER A 9 0.89 1.52 22.09
N GLY A 10 1.83 1.05 21.27
CA GLY A 10 2.34 1.79 20.11
C GLY A 10 1.32 1.92 18.97
N VAL A 11 0.77 0.80 18.50
CA VAL A 11 -0.22 0.77 17.39
C VAL A 11 -1.48 1.57 17.76
N SER A 12 -2.00 1.39 18.98
CA SER A 12 -3.19 2.12 19.45
C SER A 12 -2.99 3.64 19.44
N SER A 13 -1.77 4.12 19.72
CA SER A 13 -1.47 5.55 19.71
C SER A 13 -1.43 6.14 18.30
N VAL A 14 -0.87 5.43 17.33
CA VAL A 14 -0.85 5.82 15.91
C VAL A 14 -2.28 5.86 15.37
N CYS A 15 -3.08 4.81 15.63
CA CYS A 15 -4.49 4.75 15.22
C CYS A 15 -5.31 5.90 15.84
N SER A 16 -4.97 6.35 17.05
CA SER A 16 -5.64 7.51 17.68
C SER A 16 -5.36 8.81 16.93
N VAL A 17 -4.12 9.04 16.50
CA VAL A 17 -3.77 10.22 15.67
C VAL A 17 -4.52 10.17 14.33
N ILE A 18 -4.53 9.02 13.66
CA ILE A 18 -5.26 8.83 12.40
C ILE A 18 -6.76 9.08 12.60
N SER A 19 -7.35 8.53 13.67
CA SER A 19 -8.77 8.70 13.98
C SER A 19 -9.14 10.17 14.25
N SER A 20 -8.26 10.93 14.89
CA SER A 20 -8.45 12.37 15.08
C SER A 20 -8.38 13.19 13.79
N ALA A 21 -7.72 12.66 12.76
CA ALA A 21 -7.54 13.31 11.46
C ALA A 21 -8.67 13.01 10.46
N VAL A 22 -9.63 12.14 10.79
CA VAL A 22 -10.71 11.67 9.89
C VAL A 22 -11.47 12.82 9.24
N SER A 23 -11.75 13.90 9.98
CA SER A 23 -12.49 15.04 9.45
C SER A 23 -11.72 15.82 8.38
N ALA A 24 -10.38 15.84 8.45
CA ALA A 24 -9.51 16.52 7.51
C ALA A 24 -9.22 15.64 6.29
N VAL A 25 -8.89 14.36 6.51
CA VAL A 25 -8.40 13.48 5.44
C VAL A 25 -9.47 12.63 4.78
N GLY A 26 -10.69 12.63 5.32
CA GLY A 26 -11.79 11.77 4.88
C GLY A 26 -11.72 10.36 5.48
N SER A 27 -12.89 9.75 5.71
CA SER A 27 -12.98 8.44 6.37
C SER A 27 -12.27 7.35 5.58
N LYS A 28 -12.40 7.35 4.25
CA LYS A 28 -11.79 6.30 3.41
C LYS A 28 -10.26 6.32 3.45
N VAL A 29 -9.62 7.47 3.63
CA VAL A 29 -8.16 7.55 3.81
C VAL A 29 -7.78 7.08 5.20
N ALA A 30 -8.48 7.55 6.22
CA ALA A 30 -8.23 7.17 7.60
C ALA A 30 -8.41 5.66 7.83
N ASP A 31 -9.41 5.04 7.21
CA ASP A 31 -9.65 3.59 7.27
C ASP A 31 -8.46 2.81 6.70
N VAL A 32 -7.99 3.19 5.51
CA VAL A 32 -6.82 2.56 4.86
C VAL A 32 -5.55 2.76 5.71
N ALA A 33 -5.31 3.97 6.21
CA ALA A 33 -4.16 4.26 7.08
C ALA A 33 -4.21 3.42 8.38
N THR A 34 -5.41 3.25 8.95
CA THR A 34 -5.65 2.41 10.13
C THR A 34 -5.43 0.93 9.81
N SER A 35 -5.88 0.46 8.65
CA SER A 35 -5.60 -0.91 8.19
C SER A 35 -4.11 -1.17 8.06
N ILE A 36 -3.33 -0.22 7.54
CA ILE A 36 -1.86 -0.35 7.46
C ILE A 36 -1.26 -0.34 8.87
N ALA A 37 -1.71 0.56 9.76
CA ALA A 37 -1.23 0.63 11.15
C ALA A 37 -1.47 -0.69 11.91
N ASN A 38 -2.61 -1.33 11.68
CA ASN A 38 -3.00 -2.60 12.32
C ASN A 38 -2.15 -3.80 11.88
N LEU A 39 -1.30 -3.66 10.84
CA LEU A 39 -0.30 -4.68 10.48
C LEU A 39 0.85 -4.76 11.52
N GLY A 40 0.94 -3.78 12.42
CA GLY A 40 2.03 -3.63 13.38
C GLY A 40 3.13 -2.69 12.88
N LEU A 41 3.86 -2.05 13.81
CA LEU A 41 4.78 -0.94 13.50
C LEU A 41 5.83 -1.30 12.42
N GLU A 42 6.46 -2.47 12.52
CA GLU A 42 7.49 -2.88 11.55
C GLU A 42 6.88 -3.10 10.16
N MET A 43 5.78 -3.86 10.08
CA MET A 43 5.13 -4.15 8.81
C MET A 43 4.49 -2.92 8.18
N ALA A 44 3.91 -2.02 8.99
CA ALA A 44 3.33 -0.77 8.55
C ALA A 44 4.38 0.13 7.86
N ASN A 45 5.60 0.20 8.41
CA ASN A 45 6.71 0.93 7.79
C ASN A 45 7.11 0.31 6.44
N LYS A 46 7.31 -1.01 6.39
CA LYS A 46 7.70 -1.70 5.15
C LYS A 46 6.62 -1.59 4.06
N VAL A 47 5.34 -1.71 4.42
CA VAL A 47 4.21 -1.51 3.51
C VAL A 47 4.15 -0.05 3.03
N GLY A 48 4.36 0.92 3.90
CA GLY A 48 4.46 2.33 3.52
C GLY A 48 5.58 2.57 2.49
N GLU A 49 6.75 1.97 2.69
CA GLU A 49 7.86 2.06 1.75
C GLU A 49 7.56 1.38 0.40
N ALA A 50 6.93 0.20 0.41
CA ALA A 50 6.51 -0.47 -0.82
C ALA A 50 5.48 0.36 -1.60
N ILE A 51 4.50 0.96 -0.91
CA ILE A 51 3.53 1.88 -1.51
C ILE A 51 4.23 3.11 -2.09
N HIS A 52 5.21 3.68 -1.40
CA HIS A 52 5.99 4.81 -1.92
C HIS A 52 6.72 4.44 -3.22
N LYS A 53 7.45 3.33 -3.23
CA LYS A 53 8.18 2.85 -4.42
C LYS A 53 7.25 2.59 -5.61
N VAL A 54 6.11 1.94 -5.40
CA VAL A 54 5.10 1.74 -6.45
C VAL A 54 4.51 3.07 -6.91
N GLY A 55 4.19 3.98 -5.98
CA GLY A 55 3.72 5.32 -6.29
C GLY A 55 4.69 6.13 -7.15
N VAL A 56 5.99 6.04 -6.86
CA VAL A 56 7.05 6.66 -7.69
C VAL A 56 7.14 6.00 -9.06
N ALA A 57 7.15 4.67 -9.13
CA ALA A 57 7.24 3.93 -10.38
C ALA A 57 6.06 4.22 -11.33
N LEU A 58 4.88 4.51 -10.78
CA LEU A 58 3.67 4.87 -11.53
C LEU A 58 3.53 6.38 -11.80
N GLY A 59 4.48 7.21 -11.33
CA GLY A 59 4.49 8.65 -11.52
C GLY A 59 3.47 9.43 -10.67
N ILE A 60 2.95 8.82 -9.60
CA ILE A 60 2.04 9.47 -8.64
C ILE A 60 2.85 10.36 -7.68
N LEU A 61 4.03 9.88 -7.29
CA LEU A 61 4.98 10.57 -6.44
C LEU A 61 6.29 10.84 -7.19
N GLN A 62 7.00 11.88 -6.78
CA GLN A 62 8.40 12.07 -7.13
C GLN A 62 9.29 11.29 -6.14
N PRO A 63 10.51 10.85 -6.52
CA PRO A 63 11.42 10.12 -5.63
C PRO A 63 11.70 10.83 -4.29
N GLU A 64 11.73 12.16 -4.29
CA GLU A 64 11.97 13.03 -3.14
C GLU A 64 10.73 13.28 -2.27
N ASP A 65 9.53 12.97 -2.78
CA ASP A 65 8.29 13.15 -2.04
C ASP A 65 8.29 12.24 -0.82
N LYS A 66 8.06 12.80 0.37
CA LYS A 66 7.98 12.04 1.62
C LYS A 66 6.53 11.80 1.99
N LEU A 67 6.19 10.57 2.35
CA LEU A 67 4.83 10.22 2.77
C LEU A 67 4.37 11.02 4.00
N GLN A 68 5.24 11.28 4.98
CA GLN A 68 4.86 12.12 6.12
C GLN A 68 4.59 13.59 5.74
N GLU A 69 5.23 14.12 4.70
CA GLU A 69 4.94 15.48 4.21
C GLU A 69 3.57 15.50 3.51
N LEU A 70 3.25 14.48 2.70
CA LEU A 70 1.93 14.34 2.07
C LEU A 70 0.82 14.17 3.12
N GLY A 71 1.06 13.36 4.16
CA GLY A 71 0.11 13.18 5.25
C GLY A 71 -0.10 14.43 6.11
N GLU A 72 0.96 15.18 6.42
CA GLU A 72 0.81 16.48 7.11
C GLU A 72 0.01 17.47 6.28
N LYS A 73 0.27 17.56 4.97
CA LYS A 73 -0.52 18.38 4.04
C LYS A 73 -2.00 17.98 4.07
N ALA A 74 -2.29 16.69 4.02
CA ALA A 74 -3.66 16.20 4.12
C ALA A 74 -4.33 16.59 5.45
N MET A 75 -3.59 16.54 6.57
CA MET A 75 -4.13 16.91 7.89
C MET A 75 -4.36 18.42 8.05
N LEU A 76 -3.59 19.26 7.36
CA LEU A 76 -3.71 20.72 7.38
C LEU A 76 -4.67 21.26 6.33
N SER A 77 -4.99 20.46 5.31
CA SER A 77 -5.92 20.83 4.25
C SER A 77 -7.35 21.02 4.80
N GLU A 78 -8.02 22.07 4.35
CA GLU A 78 -9.46 22.24 4.58
C GLU A 78 -10.31 21.39 3.61
N LYS A 79 -9.68 20.88 2.55
CA LYS A 79 -10.30 19.99 1.58
C LYS A 79 -9.87 18.56 1.81
N LYS A 80 -10.80 17.63 1.62
CA LYS A 80 -10.58 16.18 1.70
C LYS A 80 -10.69 15.56 0.30
N PRO A 81 -10.28 14.29 0.12
CA PRO A 81 -10.38 13.62 -1.18
C PRO A 81 -11.79 13.65 -1.79
N GLU A 82 -12.84 13.63 -0.97
CA GLU A 82 -14.22 13.67 -1.43
C GLU A 82 -14.64 15.01 -2.05
N ASP A 83 -13.82 16.06 -1.93
CA ASP A 83 -14.06 17.37 -2.56
C ASP A 83 -13.48 17.47 -3.98
N PHE A 84 -12.91 16.37 -4.51
CA PHE A 84 -12.28 16.29 -5.83
C PHE A 84 -12.87 15.14 -6.64
N ASP A 85 -12.81 15.27 -7.98
CA ASP A 85 -13.30 14.23 -8.90
C ASP A 85 -12.35 13.02 -8.93
N THR A 86 -11.05 13.26 -8.80
CA THR A 86 -10.01 12.23 -8.81
C THR A 86 -9.09 12.36 -7.60
N ILE A 87 -8.48 11.24 -7.18
CA ILE A 87 -7.46 11.31 -6.13
C ILE A 87 -6.20 12.01 -6.64
N SER A 88 -5.93 11.94 -7.95
CA SER A 88 -4.83 12.68 -8.57
C SER A 88 -4.98 14.20 -8.39
N ASP A 89 -6.18 14.76 -8.60
CA ASP A 89 -6.44 16.18 -8.37
C ASP A 89 -6.24 16.57 -6.90
N TYR A 90 -6.64 15.69 -5.98
CA TYR A 90 -6.39 15.90 -4.55
C TYR A 90 -4.90 15.88 -4.20
N ILE A 91 -4.13 14.93 -4.74
CA ILE A 91 -2.68 14.87 -4.54
C ILE A 91 -2.01 16.14 -5.08
N ASP A 92 -2.42 16.61 -6.26
CA ASP A 92 -1.91 17.85 -6.85
C ASP A 92 -2.24 19.07 -5.99
N HIS A 93 -3.46 19.15 -5.44
CA HIS A 93 -3.83 20.17 -4.47
C HIS A 93 -2.92 20.15 -3.24
N LEU A 94 -2.72 19.00 -2.61
CA LEU A 94 -1.83 18.87 -1.46
C LEU A 94 -0.40 19.31 -1.80
N LYS A 95 0.10 18.93 -2.98
CA LYS A 95 1.46 19.28 -3.41
C LYS A 95 1.64 20.77 -3.61
N ASN A 96 0.70 21.43 -4.29
CA ASN A 96 0.88 22.80 -4.77
C ASN A 96 0.27 23.88 -3.86
N ASP A 97 -0.81 23.58 -3.17
CA ASP A 97 -1.62 24.61 -2.49
C ASP A 97 -1.52 24.55 -0.96
N VAL A 98 -1.08 23.42 -0.38
CA VAL A 98 -1.00 23.25 1.07
C VAL A 98 0.43 23.44 1.55
N PRO A 99 0.76 24.57 2.20
CA PRO A 99 2.08 24.79 2.78
C PRO A 99 2.24 23.97 4.06
N ILE A 100 3.48 23.55 4.34
CA ILE A 100 3.84 22.90 5.60
C ILE A 100 5.06 23.57 6.22
N ASP A 101 5.07 23.59 7.55
CA ASP A 101 6.25 23.92 8.33
C ASP A 101 7.09 22.65 8.50
N LYS A 102 8.16 22.53 7.73
CA LYS A 102 9.05 21.35 7.73
C LYS A 102 9.82 21.21 9.04
N GLU A 103 10.12 22.31 9.74
CA GLU A 103 10.82 22.27 11.03
C GLU A 103 9.89 21.73 12.11
N LYS A 104 8.64 22.22 12.12
CA LYS A 104 7.60 21.69 13.01
C LYS A 104 7.36 20.21 12.76
N LEU A 105 7.22 19.79 11.49
CA LEU A 105 7.06 18.38 11.14
C LEU A 105 8.24 17.53 11.63
N ALA A 106 9.47 18.00 11.44
CA ALA A 106 10.67 17.29 11.89
C ALA A 106 10.80 17.21 13.43
N SER A 107 10.12 18.09 14.16
CA SER A 107 10.11 18.10 15.63
C SER A 107 9.08 17.16 16.26
N LEU A 108 8.17 16.58 15.47
CA LEU A 108 7.15 15.66 15.96
C LEU A 108 7.76 14.35 16.43
N ASP A 109 7.06 13.68 17.35
CA ASP A 109 7.48 12.37 17.82
C ASP A 109 7.26 11.27 16.76
N GLU A 110 7.87 10.11 16.97
CA GLU A 110 7.87 9.01 15.99
C GLU A 110 6.47 8.50 15.64
N LYS A 111 5.54 8.46 16.61
CA LYS A 111 4.17 7.98 16.37
C LYS A 111 3.37 9.01 15.57
N GLU A 112 3.61 10.31 15.78
CA GLU A 112 2.98 11.38 15.03
C GLU A 112 3.49 11.44 13.59
N LEU A 113 4.80 11.24 13.40
CA LEU A 113 5.42 11.09 12.08
C LEU A 113 4.92 9.85 11.36
N LEU A 114 4.84 8.72 12.05
CA LEU A 114 4.33 7.48 11.48
C LEU A 114 2.87 7.62 11.07
N ALA A 115 2.00 8.18 11.91
CA ALA A 115 0.60 8.41 11.57
C ALA A 115 0.44 9.22 10.27
N ARG A 116 1.23 10.29 10.11
CA ARG A 116 1.27 11.08 8.87
C ARG A 116 1.80 10.29 7.69
N SER A 117 2.87 9.52 7.89
CA SER A 117 3.40 8.63 6.86
C SER A 117 2.35 7.62 6.38
N LEU A 118 1.57 7.04 7.30
CA LEU A 118 0.49 6.10 6.96
C LEU A 118 -0.69 6.76 6.27
N ILE A 119 -1.03 8.01 6.62
CA ILE A 119 -2.01 8.82 5.89
C ILE A 119 -1.50 9.09 4.47
N GLY A 120 -0.24 9.49 4.31
CA GLY A 120 0.39 9.68 3.00
C GLY A 120 0.41 8.38 2.17
N ALA A 121 0.71 7.25 2.81
CA ALA A 121 0.66 5.93 2.17
C ALA A 121 -0.77 5.58 1.73
N ALA A 122 -1.78 5.85 2.55
CA ALA A 122 -3.18 5.60 2.22
C ALA A 122 -3.66 6.43 1.02
N ILE A 123 -3.26 7.70 0.95
CA ILE A 123 -3.53 8.58 -0.20
C ILE A 123 -2.83 8.04 -1.45
N THR A 124 -1.55 7.66 -1.31
CA THR A 124 -0.76 7.12 -2.42
C THR A 124 -1.35 5.80 -2.93
N LEU A 125 -1.79 4.90 -2.05
CA LEU A 125 -2.44 3.64 -2.42
C LEU A 125 -3.75 3.88 -3.17
N LYS A 126 -4.52 4.91 -2.80
CA LYS A 126 -5.69 5.33 -3.59
C LYS A 126 -5.27 5.83 -4.98
N GLY A 127 -4.18 6.59 -5.08
CA GLY A 127 -3.57 6.97 -6.36
C GLY A 127 -3.18 5.77 -7.22
N ILE A 128 -2.60 4.73 -6.61
CA ILE A 128 -2.27 3.48 -7.29
C ILE A 128 -3.54 2.80 -7.82
N ASN A 129 -4.59 2.74 -6.98
CA ASN A 129 -5.87 2.15 -7.37
C ASN A 129 -6.53 2.88 -8.55
N GLU A 130 -6.47 4.21 -8.56
CA GLU A 130 -6.97 5.02 -9.67
C GLU A 130 -6.11 4.81 -10.93
N LYS A 131 -4.79 4.85 -10.79
CA LYS A 131 -3.85 4.73 -11.93
C LYS A 131 -3.91 3.37 -12.61
N LEU A 132 -4.00 2.30 -11.82
CA LEU A 132 -4.09 0.93 -12.32
C LEU A 132 -5.54 0.51 -12.57
N ASP A 133 -6.53 1.31 -12.16
CA ASP A 133 -7.96 1.03 -12.29
C ASP A 133 -8.30 -0.38 -11.78
N THR A 134 -7.88 -0.63 -10.53
CA THR A 134 -8.12 -1.86 -9.77
C THR A 134 -7.98 -1.58 -8.27
N ILE A 135 -8.50 -2.47 -7.43
CA ILE A 135 -8.41 -2.32 -5.97
C ILE A 135 -7.18 -3.09 -5.49
N VAL A 136 -6.16 -2.36 -5.06
CA VAL A 136 -5.01 -2.85 -4.31
C VAL A 136 -5.25 -2.59 -2.82
N THR A 137 -5.11 -3.63 -1.99
CA THR A 137 -5.39 -3.57 -0.56
C THR A 137 -4.10 -3.46 0.26
N PRO A 138 -4.15 -2.91 1.49
CA PRO A 138 -3.03 -2.99 2.43
C PRO A 138 -2.57 -4.42 2.71
N GLU A 139 -3.49 -5.39 2.70
CA GLU A 139 -3.19 -6.81 2.90
C GLU A 139 -2.34 -7.36 1.76
N PHE A 140 -2.75 -7.13 0.49
CA PHE A 140 -1.93 -7.48 -0.67
C PHE A 140 -0.53 -6.87 -0.57
N MET A 141 -0.45 -5.57 -0.26
CA MET A 141 0.83 -4.88 -0.08
C MET A 141 1.68 -5.51 1.03
N SER A 142 1.06 -5.97 2.13
CA SER A 142 1.76 -6.66 3.21
C SER A 142 2.34 -8.01 2.79
N ILE A 143 1.65 -8.76 1.93
CA ILE A 143 2.09 -10.06 1.45
C ILE A 143 3.26 -9.90 0.49
N VAL A 144 3.14 -9.03 -0.51
CA VAL A 144 4.23 -8.80 -1.47
C VAL A 144 5.46 -8.18 -0.81
N THR A 145 5.26 -7.41 0.27
CA THR A 145 6.35 -6.89 1.12
C THR A 145 7.04 -8.01 1.90
N LYS A 146 6.30 -8.96 2.48
CA LYS A 146 6.87 -10.14 3.16
C LYS A 146 7.63 -11.06 2.21
N GLN A 147 7.18 -11.15 0.96
CA GLN A 147 7.84 -11.89 -0.11
C GLN A 147 9.03 -11.14 -0.72
N GLU A 148 9.30 -9.91 -0.27
CA GLU A 148 10.37 -9.06 -0.77
C GLU A 148 10.31 -8.85 -2.30
N LEU A 149 9.09 -8.73 -2.84
CA LEU A 149 8.91 -8.53 -4.28
C LEU A 149 9.43 -7.17 -4.72
N GLU A 150 10.17 -7.19 -5.83
CA GLU A 150 10.60 -5.99 -6.54
C GLU A 150 9.40 -5.18 -7.04
N THR A 151 9.54 -3.85 -7.10
CA THR A 151 8.45 -2.94 -7.50
C THR A 151 7.85 -3.28 -8.87
N LYS A 152 8.69 -3.67 -9.84
CA LYS A 152 8.23 -4.12 -11.17
C LYS A 152 7.36 -5.38 -11.10
N ALA A 153 7.68 -6.31 -10.20
CA ALA A 153 6.95 -7.55 -10.02
C ALA A 153 5.61 -7.30 -9.31
N ILE A 154 5.58 -6.37 -8.35
CA ILE A 154 4.34 -5.93 -7.69
C ILE A 154 3.36 -5.36 -8.73
N ILE A 155 3.82 -4.40 -9.55
CA ILE A 155 2.98 -3.76 -10.58
C ILE A 155 2.47 -4.79 -11.59
N ALA A 156 3.37 -5.63 -12.11
CA ALA A 156 2.99 -6.65 -13.09
C ALA A 156 2.00 -7.67 -12.51
N THR A 157 2.14 -8.05 -11.24
CA THR A 157 1.17 -8.92 -10.56
C THR A 157 -0.20 -8.27 -10.47
N ILE A 158 -0.27 -6.98 -10.10
CA ILE A 158 -1.53 -6.23 -10.03
C ILE A 158 -2.19 -6.15 -11.42
N GLU A 159 -1.42 -5.82 -12.46
CA GLU A 159 -1.92 -5.72 -13.83
C GLU A 159 -2.41 -7.08 -14.35
N ALA A 160 -1.64 -8.15 -14.13
CA ALA A 160 -2.03 -9.50 -14.53
C ALA A 160 -3.32 -9.95 -13.85
N TYR A 161 -3.50 -9.65 -12.56
CA TYR A 161 -4.73 -9.96 -11.84
C TYR A 161 -5.91 -9.18 -12.40
N LYS A 162 -5.72 -7.89 -12.68
CA LYS A 162 -6.75 -7.06 -13.34
C LYS A 162 -7.15 -7.63 -14.71
N GLU A 163 -6.18 -7.91 -15.58
CA GLU A 163 -6.42 -8.43 -16.94
C GLU A 163 -7.20 -9.75 -16.92
N ASN A 164 -6.93 -10.60 -15.92
CA ASN A 164 -7.57 -11.89 -15.75
C ASN A 164 -8.83 -11.84 -14.86
N LYS A 165 -9.27 -10.64 -14.45
CA LYS A 165 -10.44 -10.41 -13.58
C LYS A 165 -10.35 -11.08 -12.21
N PHE A 166 -9.13 -11.28 -11.71
CA PHE A 166 -8.86 -11.68 -10.33
C PHE A 166 -8.81 -10.46 -9.42
N ASN A 167 -9.19 -10.62 -8.17
CA ASN A 167 -9.02 -9.61 -7.15
C ASN A 167 -7.63 -9.76 -6.51
N THR A 168 -6.99 -8.66 -6.14
CA THR A 168 -5.74 -8.72 -5.36
C THR A 168 -5.93 -9.42 -4.01
N SER A 169 -7.15 -9.51 -3.48
CA SER A 169 -7.49 -10.36 -2.33
C SER A 169 -7.31 -11.86 -2.61
N ASP A 170 -7.50 -12.31 -3.86
CA ASP A 170 -7.36 -13.72 -4.23
C ASP A 170 -5.87 -14.13 -4.23
N TYR A 171 -4.96 -13.16 -4.35
CA TYR A 171 -3.52 -13.41 -4.19
C TYR A 171 -3.21 -13.95 -2.80
N ALA A 172 -3.86 -13.42 -1.75
CA ALA A 172 -3.71 -13.93 -0.40
C ALA A 172 -4.17 -15.38 -0.27
N LEU A 173 -5.31 -15.73 -0.89
CA LEU A 173 -5.80 -17.10 -0.90
C LEU A 173 -4.86 -18.03 -1.67
N TYR A 174 -4.30 -17.57 -2.80
CA TYR A 174 -3.34 -18.34 -3.58
C TYR A 174 -2.07 -18.66 -2.79
N VAL A 175 -1.44 -17.65 -2.18
CA VAL A 175 -0.15 -17.84 -1.49
C VAL A 175 -0.27 -18.63 -0.19
N ASN A 176 -1.46 -18.67 0.43
CA ASN A 176 -1.73 -19.44 1.66
C ASN A 176 -2.39 -20.80 1.38
N ASP A 177 -2.40 -21.29 0.13
CA ASP A 177 -3.07 -22.55 -0.27
C ASP A 177 -4.56 -22.63 0.13
N GLY A 178 -5.24 -21.48 0.16
CA GLY A 178 -6.65 -21.35 0.51
C GLY A 178 -7.63 -21.54 -0.66
N LEU A 179 -7.12 -21.74 -1.87
CA LEU A 179 -7.91 -21.95 -3.09
C LEU A 179 -8.14 -23.43 -3.38
N SER A 180 -9.17 -23.75 -4.18
CA SER A 180 -9.28 -25.08 -4.79
C SER A 180 -8.10 -25.34 -5.74
N VAL A 181 -7.83 -26.60 -6.06
CA VAL A 181 -6.77 -26.98 -7.00
C VAL A 181 -6.96 -26.26 -8.34
N ASP A 182 -8.17 -26.32 -8.91
CA ASP A 182 -8.49 -25.67 -10.19
C ASP A 182 -8.29 -24.14 -10.17
N GLU A 183 -8.60 -23.47 -9.06
CA GLU A 183 -8.36 -22.04 -8.92
C GLU A 183 -6.86 -21.75 -8.72
N SER A 184 -6.19 -22.53 -7.87
CA SER A 184 -4.74 -22.42 -7.65
C SER A 184 -3.95 -22.55 -8.96
N ASP A 185 -4.32 -23.51 -9.81
CA ASP A 185 -3.69 -23.73 -11.12
C ASP A 185 -3.86 -22.52 -12.06
N LYS A 186 -5.03 -21.86 -12.03
CA LYS A 186 -5.27 -20.64 -12.81
C LYS A 186 -4.39 -19.49 -12.32
N HIS A 187 -4.33 -19.28 -11.01
CA HIS A 187 -3.49 -18.24 -10.42
C HIS A 187 -2.00 -18.49 -10.70
N CYS A 188 -1.54 -19.73 -10.54
CA CYS A 188 -0.18 -20.14 -10.90
C CYS A 188 0.12 -19.85 -12.37
N SER A 189 -0.75 -20.27 -13.28
CA SER A 189 -0.58 -20.06 -14.73
C SER A 189 -0.48 -18.58 -15.10
N VAL A 190 -1.33 -17.74 -14.51
CA VAL A 190 -1.29 -16.28 -14.71
C VAL A 190 0.04 -15.71 -14.22
N LEU A 191 0.48 -16.07 -13.02
CA LEU A 191 1.75 -15.61 -12.46
C LEU A 191 2.95 -16.10 -13.27
N VAL A 192 3.00 -17.37 -13.68
CA VAL A 192 4.07 -17.91 -14.53
C VAL A 192 4.17 -17.12 -15.83
N SER A 193 3.04 -16.90 -16.51
CA SER A 193 3.03 -16.12 -17.75
C SER A 193 3.47 -14.67 -17.55
N THR A 194 3.21 -14.10 -16.37
CA THR A 194 3.56 -12.72 -16.02
C THR A 194 5.05 -12.61 -15.74
N TYR A 195 5.58 -13.49 -14.89
CA TYR A 195 7.00 -13.49 -14.53
C TYR A 195 7.89 -13.88 -15.71
N GLN A 196 7.42 -14.75 -16.61
CA GLN A 196 8.13 -15.05 -17.86
C GLN A 196 8.30 -13.82 -18.76
N LYS A 197 7.31 -12.90 -18.79
CA LYS A 197 7.43 -11.64 -19.53
C LYS A 197 8.37 -10.65 -18.83
N LEU A 198 8.42 -10.67 -17.49
CA LEU A 198 9.26 -9.78 -16.69
C LEU A 198 10.73 -10.16 -16.67
N GLU A 199 11.01 -11.46 -16.75
CA GLU A 199 12.33 -12.08 -16.66
C GLU A 199 12.52 -13.09 -17.80
N PRO A 200 12.53 -12.63 -19.07
CA PRO A 200 12.64 -13.50 -20.25
C PRO A 200 13.96 -14.25 -20.33
N GLU A 201 14.96 -13.88 -19.52
CA GLU A 201 16.23 -14.57 -19.37
C GLU A 201 16.14 -15.88 -18.58
N LEU A 202 15.08 -16.07 -17.78
CA LEU A 202 14.88 -17.28 -17.00
C LEU A 202 14.15 -18.36 -17.82
N SER A 203 14.51 -19.61 -17.58
CA SER A 203 13.78 -20.76 -18.13
C SER A 203 12.40 -20.90 -17.50
N ILE A 204 11.49 -21.62 -18.16
CA ILE A 204 10.14 -21.86 -17.65
C ILE A 204 10.17 -22.53 -16.27
N ASP A 205 11.03 -23.54 -16.08
CA ASP A 205 11.19 -24.25 -14.80
C ASP A 205 11.62 -23.29 -13.67
N GLN A 206 12.54 -22.35 -13.95
CA GLN A 206 12.96 -21.35 -12.96
C GLN A 206 11.84 -20.36 -12.61
N ILE A 207 10.99 -20.01 -13.57
CA ILE A 207 9.83 -19.16 -13.34
C ILE A 207 8.77 -19.91 -12.52
N GLU A 208 8.52 -21.17 -12.83
CA GLU A 208 7.60 -22.03 -12.06
C GLU A 208 8.08 -22.16 -10.61
N ASP A 209 9.37 -22.47 -10.40
CA ASP A 209 9.97 -22.53 -9.07
C ASP A 209 9.83 -21.20 -8.31
N LYS A 210 10.02 -20.07 -9.00
CA LYS A 210 9.84 -18.73 -8.42
C LYS A 210 8.40 -18.48 -7.99
N VAL A 211 7.43 -18.83 -8.84
CA VAL A 211 5.99 -18.66 -8.56
C VAL A 211 5.51 -19.59 -7.46
N MET A 212 6.03 -20.82 -7.39
CA MET A 212 5.77 -21.74 -6.29
C MET A 212 6.40 -21.24 -4.98
N GLY A 213 7.58 -20.61 -5.05
CA GLY A 213 8.25 -19.97 -3.93
C GLY A 213 7.54 -18.74 -3.36
N LEU A 214 6.48 -18.23 -4.00
CA LEU A 214 5.63 -17.18 -3.45
C LEU A 214 4.73 -17.68 -2.32
N LYS A 215 4.48 -18.99 -2.22
CA LYS A 215 3.62 -19.56 -1.18
C LYS A 215 4.27 -19.42 0.21
N ILE A 216 3.47 -19.13 1.24
CA ILE A 216 3.92 -18.81 2.61
C ILE A 216 3.28 -19.68 3.68
#